data_AF-A0AA36CNI5-F1
#
_entry.id   AF-A0AA36CNI5-F1
#
_cell.length_a   1.000
_cell.length_b   1.000
_cell.length_c   1.000
_cell.angle_alpha   90.00
_cell.angle_beta   90.00
_cell.angle_gamma   90.00
#
_symmetry.space_group_name_H-M   'P 1'
#
loop_
_entity.id
_entity.type
_entity.pdbx_description
1 polymer ?
#
loop_
_entity_poly.entity_id
_entity_poly.type
_entity_poly.pdbx_seq_one_letter_code
_entity_poly.pdbx_strand_id
1 'polypeptide(L)'
;MFAILLGPENFNLLVEGSDSLRLLNLVADSGFYFFPIFTAYSASKKFGANPVLALLLSGIMIHPEILGIVEAGQPFSIFGIPMQLVNYTKAVLPIILIVWIMAGVEKWLQKVIPDMLRIVAIPVLTMFIMLPLAFCVLGPLSDIVMGYVADFIVWLADVAGPLATAVIGATWALIIATGMHVPIFTAMLPAIITVGYDPILYPGTLAQAYAIMALALVYALRAKSKENKELGWSTFSTYMLGRAAL
;
A
#
# COMPACT_ATOMS: atom_id res chain seq x y z
N MET A 1 -3.57 -1.38 -16.68
CA MET A 1 -3.18 -0.84 -18.00
C MET A 1 -4.21 -1.16 -19.07
N PHE A 2 -4.58 -2.42 -19.32
CA PHE A 2 -5.59 -2.75 -20.34
C PHE A 2 -6.98 -2.14 -20.08
N ALA A 3 -7.46 -2.15 -18.83
CA ALA A 3 -8.73 -1.52 -18.47
C ALA A 3 -8.76 -0.02 -18.81
N ILE A 4 -7.64 0.66 -18.55
CA ILE A 4 -7.46 2.09 -18.81
C ILE A 4 -7.46 2.35 -20.32
N LEU A 5 -6.59 1.66 -21.07
CA LEU A 5 -6.42 1.89 -22.52
C LEU A 5 -7.68 1.54 -23.32
N LEU A 6 -8.32 0.41 -23.02
CA LEU A 6 -9.48 -0.07 -23.76
C LEU A 6 -10.80 0.53 -23.26
N GLY A 7 -10.76 1.22 -22.12
CA GLY A 7 -11.92 1.82 -21.49
C GLY A 7 -12.45 3.06 -22.23
N PRO A 8 -13.57 3.60 -21.75
CA PRO A 8 -14.29 4.72 -22.37
C PRO A 8 -13.45 6.00 -22.48
N GLU A 9 -12.56 6.22 -21.52
CA GLU A 9 -11.72 7.42 -21.42
C GLU A 9 -10.61 7.49 -22.48
N ASN A 10 -10.30 6.37 -23.17
CA ASN A 10 -9.21 6.29 -24.15
C ASN A 10 -9.69 5.81 -25.52
N PHE A 11 -9.43 4.54 -25.88
CA PHE A 11 -9.81 4.01 -27.18
C PHE A 11 -11.31 3.73 -27.30
N ASN A 12 -12.05 3.80 -26.18
CA ASN A 12 -13.50 3.61 -26.12
C ASN A 12 -13.97 2.32 -26.82
N LEU A 13 -13.15 1.26 -26.69
CA LEU A 13 -13.42 -0.05 -27.29
C LEU A 13 -14.30 -0.90 -26.37
N LEU A 14 -14.27 -0.63 -25.08
CA LEU A 14 -15.09 -1.27 -24.07
C LEU A 14 -16.04 -0.25 -23.45
N VAL A 15 -17.33 -0.57 -23.51
CA VAL A 15 -18.40 0.25 -22.93
C VAL A 15 -18.36 0.17 -21.40
N GLU A 16 -18.71 1.27 -20.74
CA GLU A 16 -18.93 1.30 -19.29
C GLU A 16 -19.87 0.18 -18.84
N GLY A 17 -19.52 -0.48 -17.73
CA GLY A 17 -20.32 -1.57 -17.17
C GLY A 17 -20.20 -2.92 -17.89
N SER A 18 -19.49 -3.02 -19.01
CA SER A 18 -19.25 -4.32 -19.67
C SER A 18 -18.46 -5.28 -18.76
N ASP A 19 -18.84 -6.57 -18.76
CA ASP A 19 -18.18 -7.58 -17.94
C ASP A 19 -16.69 -7.72 -18.25
N SER A 20 -16.31 -7.51 -19.52
CA SER A 20 -14.90 -7.45 -19.94
C SER A 20 -14.14 -6.31 -19.24
N LEU A 21 -14.72 -5.10 -19.18
CA LEU A 21 -14.10 -3.97 -18.48
C LEU A 21 -14.03 -4.23 -16.97
N ARG A 22 -15.07 -4.85 -16.39
CA ARG A 22 -15.08 -5.26 -14.97
C ARG A 22 -13.98 -6.26 -14.67
N LEU A 23 -13.78 -7.28 -15.51
CA LEU A 23 -12.69 -8.24 -15.36
C LEU A 23 -11.31 -7.55 -15.44
N LEU A 24 -11.10 -6.67 -16.42
CA LEU A 24 -9.84 -5.95 -16.56
C LEU A 24 -9.55 -5.04 -15.36
N ASN A 25 -10.57 -4.39 -14.82
CA ASN A 25 -10.46 -3.60 -13.59
C ASN A 25 -10.17 -4.47 -12.38
N LEU A 26 -10.82 -5.64 -12.25
CA LEU A 26 -10.55 -6.60 -11.18
C LEU A 26 -9.09 -7.09 -11.22
N VAL A 27 -8.57 -7.41 -12.40
CA VAL A 27 -7.16 -7.80 -12.58
C VAL A 27 -6.23 -6.64 -12.21
N ALA A 28 -6.57 -5.41 -12.60
CA ALA A 28 -5.77 -4.23 -12.26
C ALA A 28 -5.73 -3.97 -10.74
N ASP A 29 -6.86 -4.11 -10.06
CA ASP A 29 -6.97 -3.87 -8.61
C ASP A 29 -6.36 -5.01 -7.78
N SER A 30 -6.48 -6.27 -8.25
CA SER A 30 -6.01 -7.47 -7.53
C SER A 30 -4.55 -7.36 -7.10
N GLY A 31 -3.68 -6.83 -7.96
CA GLY A 31 -2.26 -6.64 -7.63
C GLY A 31 -2.06 -5.74 -6.40
N PHE A 32 -2.83 -4.66 -6.30
CA PHE A 32 -2.80 -3.74 -5.16
C PHE A 32 -3.50 -4.35 -3.95
N TYR A 33 -4.65 -4.96 -4.14
CA TYR A 33 -5.43 -5.59 -3.08
C TYR A 33 -4.59 -6.61 -2.30
N PHE A 34 -3.86 -7.46 -3.01
CA PHE A 34 -2.99 -8.49 -2.42
C PHE A 34 -1.56 -8.02 -2.10
N PHE A 35 -1.24 -6.72 -2.22
CA PHE A 35 0.08 -6.21 -1.81
C PHE A 35 0.49 -6.60 -0.39
N PRO A 36 -0.39 -6.52 0.62
CA PRO A 36 -0.11 -7.03 1.96
C PRO A 36 0.50 -8.44 1.97
N ILE A 37 -0.02 -9.36 1.16
CA ILE A 37 0.46 -10.75 1.08
C ILE A 37 1.87 -10.80 0.48
N PHE A 38 2.11 -10.10 -0.63
CA PHE A 38 3.43 -10.07 -1.27
C PHE A 38 4.49 -9.38 -0.39
N THR A 39 4.09 -8.32 0.31
CA THR A 39 4.91 -7.62 1.29
C THR A 39 5.22 -8.52 2.48
N ALA A 40 4.25 -9.27 3.00
CA ALA A 40 4.46 -10.20 4.11
C ALA A 40 5.48 -11.29 3.76
N TYR A 41 5.41 -11.84 2.54
CA TYR A 41 6.42 -12.78 2.06
C TYR A 41 7.80 -12.16 2.02
N SER A 42 7.95 -10.99 1.39
CA SER A 42 9.24 -10.31 1.27
C SER A 42 9.82 -9.91 2.64
N ALA A 43 8.97 -9.39 3.54
CA ALA A 43 9.33 -9.00 4.89
C ALA A 43 9.72 -10.22 5.75
N SER A 44 9.02 -11.35 5.63
CA SER A 44 9.35 -12.57 6.38
C SER A 44 10.73 -13.09 6.00
N LYS A 45 11.08 -13.07 4.71
CA LYS A 45 12.43 -13.39 4.22
C LYS A 45 13.48 -12.42 4.76
N LYS A 46 13.15 -11.13 4.88
CA LYS A 46 14.08 -10.11 5.38
C LYS A 46 14.33 -10.21 6.89
N PHE A 47 13.29 -10.46 7.69
CA PHE A 47 13.37 -10.47 9.15
C PHE A 47 13.62 -11.87 9.74
N GLY A 48 13.51 -12.92 8.92
CA GLY A 48 13.66 -14.31 9.33
C GLY A 48 12.45 -14.83 10.11
N ALA A 49 11.25 -14.42 9.71
CA ALA A 49 9.98 -14.96 10.20
C ALA A 49 9.54 -16.14 9.31
N ASN A 50 8.66 -17.00 9.81
CA ASN A 50 8.08 -18.07 8.99
C ASN A 50 7.22 -17.48 7.86
N PRO A 51 7.55 -17.73 6.57
CA PRO A 51 6.81 -17.17 5.45
C PRO A 51 5.35 -17.61 5.41
N VAL A 52 5.04 -18.85 5.80
CA VAL A 52 3.67 -19.37 5.81
C VAL A 52 2.82 -18.65 6.85
N LEU A 53 3.37 -18.40 8.04
CA LEU A 53 2.66 -17.66 9.09
C LEU A 53 2.50 -16.17 8.74
N ALA A 54 3.49 -15.56 8.10
CA ALA A 54 3.40 -14.17 7.64
C ALA A 54 2.30 -14.01 6.57
N LEU A 55 2.26 -14.95 5.62
CA LEU A 55 1.23 -15.01 4.58
C LEU A 55 -0.16 -15.25 5.19
N LEU A 56 -0.26 -16.16 6.15
CA LEU A 56 -1.53 -16.43 6.86
C LEU A 56 -2.01 -15.18 7.62
N LEU A 57 -1.13 -14.53 8.39
CA LEU A 57 -1.46 -13.34 9.17
C LEU A 57 -1.93 -12.20 8.26
N SER A 58 -1.19 -11.91 7.18
CA SER A 58 -1.61 -10.89 6.21
C SER A 58 -2.90 -11.25 5.48
N GLY A 59 -3.11 -12.53 5.14
CA GLY A 59 -4.37 -13.02 4.56
C GLY A 59 -5.57 -12.83 5.49
N ILE A 60 -5.39 -13.06 6.79
CA ILE A 60 -6.43 -12.78 7.80
C ILE A 60 -6.72 -11.27 7.87
N MET A 61 -5.68 -10.42 7.83
CA MET A 61 -5.84 -8.97 7.88
C MET A 61 -6.61 -8.37 6.70
N ILE A 62 -6.59 -9.03 5.53
CA ILE A 62 -7.36 -8.61 4.35
C ILE A 62 -8.56 -9.52 4.06
N HIS A 63 -8.96 -10.34 5.04
CA HIS A 63 -10.07 -11.27 4.86
C HIS A 63 -11.38 -10.48 4.62
N PRO A 64 -12.24 -10.90 3.68
CA PRO A 64 -13.48 -10.19 3.37
C PRO A 64 -14.38 -9.91 4.58
N GLU A 65 -14.42 -10.83 5.54
CA GLU A 65 -15.15 -10.64 6.81
C GLU A 65 -14.63 -9.45 7.63
N ILE A 66 -13.30 -9.29 7.72
CA ILE A 66 -12.69 -8.16 8.42
C ILE A 66 -13.02 -6.85 7.69
N LEU A 67 -13.00 -6.86 6.37
CA LEU A 67 -13.40 -5.70 5.57
C LEU A 67 -14.87 -5.34 5.77
N GLY A 68 -15.77 -6.34 5.79
CA GLY A 68 -17.18 -6.12 6.07
C GLY A 68 -17.42 -5.50 7.46
N ILE A 69 -16.66 -5.93 8.48
CA ILE A 69 -16.71 -5.33 9.83
C ILE A 69 -16.26 -3.86 9.80
N VAL A 70 -15.15 -3.56 9.12
CA VAL A 70 -14.62 -2.20 9.00
C VAL A 70 -15.60 -1.29 8.25
N GLU A 71 -16.16 -1.75 7.14
CA GLU A 71 -17.13 -1.00 6.33
C GLU A 71 -18.46 -0.77 7.06
N ALA A 72 -18.90 -1.73 7.88
CA ALA A 72 -20.12 -1.59 8.68
C ALA A 72 -19.98 -0.59 9.84
N GLY A 73 -18.76 -0.17 10.19
CA GLY A 73 -18.51 0.76 11.29
C GLY A 73 -18.84 0.21 12.67
N GLN A 74 -19.06 -1.10 12.81
CA GLN A 74 -19.50 -1.71 14.06
C GLN A 74 -18.29 -2.03 14.96
N PRO A 75 -18.35 -1.76 16.28
CA PRO A 75 -17.29 -2.13 17.20
C PRO A 75 -17.03 -3.64 17.16
N PHE A 76 -15.76 -4.01 17.05
CA PHE A 76 -15.32 -5.40 17.09
C PHE A 76 -14.21 -5.55 18.12
N SER A 77 -14.21 -6.65 18.86
CA SER A 77 -13.20 -6.91 19.88
C SER A 77 -12.53 -8.26 19.65
N ILE A 78 -11.21 -8.29 19.82
CA ILE A 78 -10.39 -9.49 19.72
C ILE A 78 -9.93 -9.85 21.13
N PHE A 79 -10.39 -10.99 21.63
CA PHE A 79 -10.11 -11.44 23.01
C PHE A 79 -10.45 -10.40 24.10
N GLY A 80 -11.51 -9.62 23.88
CA GLY A 80 -11.95 -8.56 24.80
C GLY A 80 -11.20 -7.22 24.64
N ILE A 81 -10.25 -7.12 23.71
CA ILE A 81 -9.53 -5.88 23.37
C ILE A 81 -10.23 -5.23 22.17
N PRO A 82 -10.62 -3.95 22.23
CA PRO A 82 -11.25 -3.27 21.11
C PRO A 82 -10.30 -3.16 19.91
N MET A 83 -10.77 -3.59 18.75
CA MET A 83 -10.09 -3.44 17.46
C MET A 83 -10.47 -2.09 16.84
N GLN A 84 -9.49 -1.37 16.30
CA GLN A 84 -9.77 -0.20 15.46
C GLN A 84 -10.14 -0.64 14.05
N LEU A 85 -11.12 0.05 13.47
CA LEU A 85 -11.67 -0.27 12.15
C LEU A 85 -10.76 0.29 11.05
N VAL A 86 -9.66 -0.41 10.80
CA VAL A 86 -8.65 -0.04 9.80
C VAL A 86 -8.73 -1.00 8.62
N ASN A 87 -8.77 -0.47 7.40
CA ASN A 87 -8.69 -1.26 6.18
C ASN A 87 -7.22 -1.51 5.82
N TYR A 88 -6.80 -2.77 5.86
CA TYR A 88 -5.42 -3.18 5.55
C TYR A 88 -5.21 -3.58 4.09
N THR A 89 -6.24 -3.51 3.23
CA THR A 89 -6.04 -3.71 1.79
C THR A 89 -5.08 -2.66 1.27
N LYS A 90 -4.19 -3.05 0.34
CA LYS A 90 -3.18 -2.16 -0.24
C LYS A 90 -2.15 -1.60 0.78
N ALA A 91 -2.15 -2.08 2.02
CA ALA A 91 -1.26 -1.61 3.07
C ALA A 91 0.11 -2.31 3.04
N VAL A 92 1.18 -1.54 2.85
CA VAL A 92 2.55 -2.06 2.81
C VAL A 92 3.25 -1.88 4.16
N LEU A 93 3.34 -0.63 4.64
CA LEU A 93 4.07 -0.29 5.86
C LEU A 93 3.56 -1.02 7.11
N PRO A 94 2.24 -1.11 7.38
CA PRO A 94 1.73 -1.83 8.55
C PRO A 94 2.17 -3.29 8.55
N ILE A 95 2.15 -3.94 7.38
CA ILE A 95 2.51 -5.35 7.23
C ILE A 95 4.00 -5.57 7.48
N ILE A 96 4.87 -4.68 6.97
CA ILE A 96 6.31 -4.77 7.25
C ILE A 96 6.56 -4.73 8.76
N LEU A 97 5.91 -3.80 9.46
CA LEU A 97 6.05 -3.63 10.91
C LEU A 97 5.50 -4.85 11.67
N ILE A 98 4.33 -5.36 11.29
CA ILE A 98 3.71 -6.53 11.90
C ILE A 98 4.58 -7.78 11.72
N VAL A 99 5.11 -8.02 10.51
CA VAL A 99 5.98 -9.18 10.25
C VAL A 99 7.33 -9.05 10.96
N TRP A 100 7.85 -7.84 11.13
CA TRP A 100 9.05 -7.61 11.94
C TRP A 100 8.83 -8.00 13.41
N ILE A 101 7.71 -7.59 14.00
CA ILE A 101 7.34 -7.98 15.37
C ILE A 101 7.08 -9.49 15.46
N MET A 102 6.39 -10.07 14.47
CA MET A 102 6.16 -11.52 14.39
C MET A 102 7.47 -12.31 14.41
N ALA A 103 8.50 -11.84 13.68
CA ALA A 103 9.82 -12.47 13.69
C ALA A 103 10.44 -12.48 15.10
N GLY A 104 10.22 -11.42 15.88
CA GLY A 104 10.63 -11.34 17.29
C GLY A 104 9.87 -12.32 18.18
N VAL A 105 8.54 -12.38 18.03
CA VAL A 105 7.66 -13.29 18.79
C VAL A 105 8.01 -14.76 18.50
N GLU A 106 8.18 -15.13 17.24
CA GLU A 106 8.58 -16.50 16.86
C GLU A 106 9.92 -16.90 17.48
N LYS A 107 10.93 -16.03 17.40
CA LYS A 107 12.25 -16.28 18.01
C LYS A 107 12.17 -16.41 19.53
N TRP A 108 11.28 -15.66 20.17
CA TRP A 108 11.04 -15.77 21.60
C TRP A 108 10.35 -17.09 21.95
N LEU A 109 9.29 -17.47 21.24
CA LEU A 109 8.58 -18.73 21.45
C LEU A 109 9.49 -19.95 21.22
N GLN A 110 10.38 -19.90 20.23
CA GLN A 110 11.39 -20.93 20.01
C GLN A 110 12.31 -21.14 21.23
N LYS A 111 12.63 -20.08 21.99
CA LYS A 111 13.46 -20.18 23.20
C LYS A 111 12.70 -20.76 24.39
N VAL A 112 11.41 -20.44 24.52
CA VAL A 112 10.59 -20.82 25.67
C VAL A 112 10.01 -22.23 25.52
N ILE A 113 9.66 -22.64 24.30
CA ILE A 113 8.96 -23.90 24.04
C ILE A 113 9.94 -25.07 23.88
N PRO A 114 9.74 -26.19 24.61
CA PRO A 114 10.53 -27.41 24.46
C PRO A 114 10.44 -28.01 23.04
N ASP A 115 11.54 -28.60 22.55
CA ASP A 115 11.66 -29.12 21.18
C ASP A 115 10.51 -30.03 20.73
N MET A 116 10.04 -30.91 21.61
CA MET A 116 8.96 -31.85 21.33
C MET A 116 7.64 -31.18 20.93
N LEU A 117 7.39 -29.95 21.40
CA LEU A 117 6.13 -29.23 21.16
C LEU A 117 6.25 -28.16 20.08
N ARG A 118 7.47 -27.85 19.62
CA ARG A 118 7.74 -26.70 18.73
C ARG A 118 6.92 -26.73 17.44
N ILE A 119 6.74 -27.92 16.84
CA ILE A 119 6.05 -28.07 15.56
C ILE A 119 4.56 -27.69 15.62
N VAL A 120 3.91 -27.86 16.77
CA VAL A 120 2.49 -27.54 16.96
C VAL A 120 2.33 -26.20 17.69
N ALA A 121 3.10 -26.00 18.77
CA ALA A 121 2.88 -24.87 19.66
C ALA A 121 3.37 -23.54 19.08
N ILE A 122 4.48 -23.52 18.31
CA ILE A 122 4.99 -22.25 17.76
C ILE A 122 3.97 -21.62 16.80
N PRO A 123 3.48 -22.31 15.74
CA PRO A 123 2.49 -21.72 14.83
C PRO A 123 1.26 -21.18 15.53
N VAL A 124 0.69 -21.97 16.45
CA VAL A 124 -0.55 -21.61 17.17
C VAL A 124 -0.33 -20.43 18.10
N LEU A 125 0.73 -20.45 18.91
CA LEU A 125 1.01 -19.38 19.87
C LEU A 125 1.46 -18.10 19.17
N THR A 126 2.21 -18.19 18.08
CA THR A 126 2.54 -17.03 17.25
C THR A 126 1.26 -16.35 16.77
N MET A 127 0.31 -17.09 16.19
CA MET A 127 -0.95 -16.51 15.74
C MET A 127 -1.80 -15.98 16.89
N PHE A 128 -1.88 -16.70 17.99
CA PHE A 128 -2.62 -16.29 19.18
C PHE A 128 -2.13 -14.96 19.75
N ILE A 129 -0.82 -14.73 19.78
CA ILE A 129 -0.22 -13.48 20.25
C ILE A 129 -0.32 -12.39 19.17
N MET A 130 -0.06 -12.75 17.91
CA MET A 130 0.04 -11.76 16.83
C MET A 130 -1.30 -11.21 16.37
N LEU A 131 -2.40 -11.96 16.43
CA LEU A 131 -3.72 -11.45 16.03
C LEU A 131 -4.16 -10.22 16.86
N PRO A 132 -4.24 -10.28 18.20
CA PRO A 132 -4.60 -9.11 18.99
C PRO A 132 -3.55 -8.00 18.85
N LEU A 133 -2.26 -8.34 18.78
CA LEU A 133 -1.20 -7.35 18.62
C LEU A 133 -1.31 -6.61 17.28
N ALA A 134 -1.52 -7.33 16.17
CA ALA A 134 -1.65 -6.77 14.84
C ALA A 134 -2.86 -5.83 14.74
N PHE A 135 -4.04 -6.29 15.18
CA PHE A 135 -5.29 -5.55 14.99
C PHE A 135 -5.55 -4.47 16.05
N CYS A 136 -5.15 -4.68 17.31
CA CYS A 136 -5.50 -3.77 18.40
C CYS A 136 -4.37 -2.81 18.77
N VAL A 137 -3.12 -3.07 18.33
CA VAL A 137 -1.97 -2.24 18.70
C VAL A 137 -1.24 -1.73 17.46
N LEU A 138 -0.77 -2.63 16.60
CA LEU A 138 0.08 -2.27 15.47
C LEU A 138 -0.70 -1.60 14.34
N GLY A 139 -1.95 -2.02 14.13
CA GLY A 139 -2.89 -1.37 13.22
C GLY A 139 -3.13 0.10 13.54
N PRO A 140 -3.65 0.42 14.75
CA PRO A 140 -3.82 1.80 15.20
C PRO A 140 -2.53 2.61 15.16
N LEU A 141 -1.40 2.00 15.57
CA LEU A 141 -0.11 2.68 15.54
C LEU A 141 0.28 3.06 14.11
N SER A 142 0.01 2.19 13.14
CA SER A 142 0.28 2.48 11.73
C SER A 142 -0.62 3.59 11.18
N ASP A 143 -1.89 3.63 11.58
CA ASP A 143 -2.83 4.68 11.20
C ASP A 143 -2.44 6.04 11.80
N ILE A 144 -2.02 6.07 13.06
CA ILE A 144 -1.49 7.28 13.73
C ILE A 144 -0.27 7.84 12.98
N VAL A 145 0.68 6.97 12.59
CA VAL A 145 1.86 7.39 11.83
C VAL A 145 1.45 7.98 10.48
N MET A 146 0.46 7.40 9.81
CA MET A 146 -0.08 7.92 8.54
C MET A 146 -0.81 9.25 8.74
N GLY A 147 -1.57 9.40 9.83
CA GLY A 147 -2.22 10.64 10.22
C GLY A 147 -1.22 11.79 10.40
N TYR A 148 -0.12 11.56 11.12
CA TYR A 148 0.93 12.59 11.26
C TYR A 148 1.57 12.99 9.93
N VAL A 149 1.70 12.06 8.98
CA VAL A 149 2.20 12.40 7.64
C VAL A 149 1.17 13.23 6.87
N ALA A 150 -0.12 12.91 6.96
CA ALA A 150 -1.18 13.70 6.37
C ALA A 150 -1.24 15.12 6.96
N ASP A 151 -1.18 15.23 8.29
CA ASP A 151 -1.15 16.50 9.01
C ASP A 151 0.07 17.34 8.61
N PHE A 152 1.23 16.71 8.42
CA PHE A 152 2.42 17.39 7.92
C PHE A 152 2.22 17.94 6.50
N ILE A 153 1.55 17.19 5.62
CA ILE A 153 1.25 17.65 4.25
C ILE A 153 0.28 18.83 4.27
N VAL A 154 -0.75 18.78 5.13
CA VAL A 154 -1.69 19.90 5.32
C VAL A 154 -0.98 21.12 5.91
N TRP A 155 -0.14 20.93 6.93
CA TRP A 155 0.66 22.03 7.48
C TRP A 155 1.59 22.65 6.43
N LEU A 156 2.23 21.82 5.59
CA LEU A 156 3.08 22.29 4.50
C LEU A 156 2.27 23.10 3.49
N ALA A 157 1.01 22.72 3.26
CA ALA A 157 0.07 23.49 2.44
C ALA A 157 -0.14 24.90 2.95
N ASP A 158 -0.45 25.02 4.23
CA ASP A 158 -0.81 26.28 4.85
C ASP A 158 0.39 27.24 4.91
N VAL A 159 1.60 26.71 5.11
CA VAL A 159 2.82 27.53 5.23
C VAL A 159 3.41 27.91 3.86
N ALA A 160 3.52 26.96 2.93
CA ALA A 160 4.27 27.14 1.69
C ALA A 160 3.39 27.41 0.46
N GLY A 161 2.06 27.27 0.58
CA GLY A 161 1.13 27.49 -0.52
C GLY A 161 1.50 26.66 -1.77
N PRO A 162 1.50 27.25 -2.98
CA PRO A 162 1.83 26.53 -4.21
C PRO A 162 3.23 25.85 -4.24
N LEU A 163 4.18 26.29 -3.41
CA LEU A 163 5.49 25.64 -3.31
C LEU A 163 5.43 24.27 -2.63
N ALA A 164 4.42 24.03 -1.79
CA ALA A 164 4.18 22.72 -1.18
C ALA A 164 4.01 21.63 -2.25
N THR A 165 3.32 21.95 -3.35
CA THR A 165 3.12 21.07 -4.51
C THR A 165 4.45 20.62 -5.13
N ALA A 166 5.44 21.50 -5.22
CA ALA A 166 6.76 21.15 -5.74
C ALA A 166 7.52 20.21 -4.79
N VAL A 167 7.42 20.45 -3.48
CA VAL A 167 8.02 19.58 -2.45
C VAL A 167 7.39 18.19 -2.47
N ILE A 168 6.06 18.12 -2.55
CA ILE A 168 5.35 16.84 -2.69
C ILE A 168 5.78 16.14 -3.97
N GLY A 169 5.77 16.80 -5.13
CA GLY A 169 6.22 16.19 -6.38
C GLY A 169 7.66 15.67 -6.32
N ALA A 170 8.57 16.40 -5.67
CA ALA A 170 9.97 15.97 -5.51
C ALA A 170 10.13 14.76 -4.58
N THR A 171 9.33 14.69 -3.50
CA THR A 171 9.46 13.65 -2.46
C THR A 171 8.56 12.44 -2.67
N TRP A 172 7.56 12.54 -3.56
CA TRP A 172 6.53 11.50 -3.72
C TRP A 172 7.09 10.13 -4.13
N ALA A 173 8.21 10.08 -4.84
CA ALA A 173 8.81 8.82 -5.26
C ALA A 173 9.38 8.04 -4.06
N LEU A 174 9.88 8.77 -3.05
CA LEU A 174 10.32 8.19 -1.78
C LEU A 174 9.11 7.67 -1.01
N ILE A 175 8.02 8.42 -0.99
CA ILE A 175 6.76 8.01 -0.35
C ILE A 175 6.20 6.75 -1.02
N ILE A 176 6.21 6.66 -2.35
CA ILE A 176 5.84 5.46 -3.10
C ILE A 176 6.74 4.28 -2.71
N ALA A 177 8.06 4.48 -2.63
CA ALA A 177 9.01 3.43 -2.26
C ALA A 177 8.77 2.86 -0.84
N THR A 178 8.26 3.69 0.08
CA THR A 178 7.85 3.22 1.42
C THR A 178 6.45 2.59 1.45
N GLY A 179 5.67 2.71 0.38
CA GLY A 179 4.31 2.19 0.29
C GLY A 179 3.25 3.01 1.04
N MET A 180 3.59 4.20 1.54
CA MET A 180 2.66 5.07 2.28
C MET A 180 1.73 5.91 1.39
N HIS A 181 1.96 5.93 0.08
CA HIS A 181 1.22 6.78 -0.86
C HIS A 181 -0.31 6.52 -0.88
N VAL A 182 -0.77 5.26 -0.82
CA VAL A 182 -2.22 4.93 -0.82
C VAL A 182 -2.91 5.35 0.49
N PRO A 183 -2.36 5.04 1.68
CA PRO A 183 -2.93 5.56 2.91
C PRO A 183 -2.94 7.08 3.00
N ILE A 184 -1.90 7.78 2.51
CA ILE A 184 -1.87 9.25 2.49
C ILE A 184 -3.01 9.81 1.65
N PHE A 185 -3.30 9.24 0.47
CA PHE A 185 -4.47 9.63 -0.33
C PHE A 185 -5.78 9.46 0.45
N THR A 186 -5.91 8.37 1.21
CA THR A 186 -7.11 8.09 2.01
C THR A 186 -7.24 9.06 3.19
N ALA A 187 -6.13 9.33 3.89
CA ALA A 187 -6.08 10.24 5.02
C ALA A 187 -6.37 11.70 4.64
N MET A 188 -6.06 12.10 3.40
CA MET A 188 -6.38 13.44 2.90
C MET A 188 -7.82 13.59 2.40
N LEU A 189 -8.58 12.50 2.22
CA LEU A 189 -9.92 12.56 1.66
C LEU A 189 -10.88 13.48 2.45
N PRO A 190 -10.92 13.47 3.80
CA PRO A 190 -11.77 14.40 4.55
C PRO A 190 -11.41 15.87 4.33
N ALA A 191 -10.11 16.19 4.22
CA ALA A 191 -9.64 17.54 3.96
C ALA A 191 -10.04 18.00 2.55
N ILE A 192 -9.89 17.13 1.54
CA ILE A 192 -10.31 17.39 0.15
C ILE A 192 -11.81 17.61 0.06
N ILE A 193 -12.62 16.80 0.74
CA ILE A 193 -14.09 16.97 0.78
C ILE A 193 -14.47 18.33 1.39
N THR A 194 -13.77 18.75 2.45
CA THR A 194 -14.05 20.02 3.13
C THR A 194 -13.69 21.23 2.27
N VAL A 195 -12.56 21.18 1.57
CA VAL A 195 -12.05 22.27 0.72
C VAL A 195 -12.68 22.27 -0.67
N GLY A 196 -13.20 21.13 -1.13
CA GLY A 196 -13.83 20.92 -2.44
C GLY A 196 -12.85 20.62 -3.58
N TYR A 197 -11.55 20.69 -3.33
CA TYR A 197 -10.49 20.31 -4.27
C TYR A 197 -9.23 19.88 -3.52
N ASP A 198 -8.32 19.18 -4.21
CA ASP A 198 -7.00 18.85 -3.68
C ASP A 198 -6.01 19.98 -4.03
N PRO A 199 -5.53 20.76 -3.04
CA PRO A 199 -4.67 21.89 -3.32
C PRO A 199 -3.25 21.50 -3.75
N ILE A 200 -2.75 20.31 -3.36
CA ILE A 200 -1.30 20.03 -3.34
C ILE A 200 -0.93 18.62 -3.74
N LEU A 201 -1.65 17.60 -3.24
CA LEU A 201 -1.23 16.22 -3.39
C LEU A 201 -1.40 15.80 -4.86
N TYR A 202 -2.61 15.87 -5.38
CA TYR A 202 -2.90 15.52 -6.78
C TYR A 202 -2.03 16.32 -7.77
N PRO A 203 -1.99 17.67 -7.73
CA PRO A 203 -1.15 18.44 -8.65
C PRO A 203 0.34 18.08 -8.55
N GLY A 204 0.85 17.81 -7.35
CA GLY A 204 2.26 17.47 -7.12
C GLY A 204 2.61 16.09 -7.69
N THR A 205 1.75 15.09 -7.46
CA THR A 205 1.95 13.74 -8.01
C THR A 205 1.81 13.70 -9.54
N LEU A 206 0.97 14.56 -10.12
CA LEU A 206 0.88 14.73 -11.57
C LEU A 206 2.15 15.33 -12.15
N ALA A 207 2.61 16.45 -11.60
CA ALA A 207 3.84 17.11 -12.04
C ALA A 207 5.03 16.14 -11.98
N GLN A 208 5.13 15.36 -10.90
CA GLN A 208 6.15 14.33 -10.77
C GLN A 208 6.04 13.26 -11.87
N ALA A 209 4.84 12.75 -12.15
CA ALA A 209 4.66 11.68 -13.13
C ALA A 209 5.13 12.12 -14.53
N TYR A 210 4.78 13.33 -14.96
CA TYR A 210 5.27 13.89 -16.24
C TYR A 210 6.79 14.13 -16.22
N ALA A 211 7.35 14.57 -15.09
CA ALA A 211 8.80 14.71 -14.94
C ALA A 211 9.52 13.36 -15.08
N ILE A 212 9.03 12.31 -14.43
CA ILE A 212 9.61 10.95 -14.54
C ILE A 212 9.47 10.42 -15.97
N MET A 213 8.34 10.67 -16.64
CA MET A 213 8.15 10.29 -18.04
C MET A 213 9.21 10.95 -18.95
N ALA A 214 9.40 12.26 -18.83
CA ALA A 214 10.40 12.99 -19.60
C ALA A 214 11.83 12.51 -19.29
N LEU A 215 12.14 12.29 -18.00
CA LEU A 215 13.43 11.77 -17.57
C LEU A 215 13.68 10.36 -18.12
N ALA A 216 12.68 9.48 -18.10
CA ALA A 216 12.79 8.12 -18.63
C ALA A 216 13.04 8.13 -20.15
N LEU A 217 12.39 9.02 -20.90
CA LEU A 217 12.64 9.20 -22.33
C LEU A 217 14.08 9.66 -22.60
N VAL A 218 14.53 10.71 -21.92
CA VAL A 218 15.89 11.23 -22.08
C VAL A 218 16.92 10.17 -21.68
N TYR A 219 16.66 9.42 -20.61
CA TYR A 219 17.51 8.31 -20.16
C TYR A 219 17.58 7.19 -21.22
N ALA A 220 16.44 6.79 -21.79
CA ALA A 220 16.38 5.80 -22.86
C ALA A 220 17.19 6.19 -24.10
N LEU A 221 17.18 7.49 -24.45
CA LEU A 221 17.93 8.01 -25.60
C LEU A 221 19.44 8.13 -25.33
N ARG A 222 19.83 8.47 -24.09
CA ARG A 222 21.24 8.75 -23.72
C ARG A 222 21.98 7.58 -23.09
N ALA A 223 21.29 6.56 -22.59
CA ALA A 223 21.91 5.41 -21.97
C ALA A 223 22.87 4.70 -22.95
N LYS A 224 24.01 4.22 -22.45
CA LYS A 224 25.06 3.60 -23.28
C LYS A 224 24.88 2.08 -23.40
N SER A 225 24.49 1.40 -22.32
CA SER A 225 24.26 -0.04 -22.33
C SER A 225 22.85 -0.37 -22.84
N LYS A 226 22.71 -1.55 -23.47
CA LYS A 226 21.42 -2.07 -23.94
C LYS A 226 20.43 -2.20 -22.78
N GLU A 227 20.87 -2.76 -21.66
CA GLU A 227 20.07 -2.92 -20.44
C GLU A 227 19.49 -1.59 -19.93
N ASN A 228 20.33 -0.53 -19.84
CA ASN A 228 19.85 0.76 -19.36
C ASN A 228 18.90 1.45 -20.35
N LYS A 229 19.10 1.25 -21.66
CA LYS A 229 18.15 1.73 -22.67
C LYS A 229 16.81 1.03 -22.55
N GLU A 230 16.81 -0.28 -22.34
CA GLU A 230 15.59 -1.08 -22.13
C GLU A 230 14.84 -0.64 -20.86
N LEU A 231 15.57 -0.37 -19.77
CA LEU A 231 14.99 0.21 -18.56
C LEU A 231 14.34 1.58 -18.82
N GLY A 232 15.02 2.46 -19.57
CA GLY A 232 14.49 3.77 -19.93
C GLY A 232 13.20 3.67 -20.76
N TRP A 233 13.21 2.84 -21.81
CA TRP A 233 12.05 2.67 -22.70
C TRP A 233 10.86 2.00 -22.00
N SER A 234 11.11 0.98 -21.17
CA SER A 234 10.06 0.33 -20.38
C SER A 234 9.44 1.28 -19.36
N THR A 235 10.26 2.10 -18.68
CA THR A 235 9.76 3.10 -17.73
C THR A 235 8.97 4.19 -18.45
N PHE A 236 9.48 4.72 -19.57
CA PHE A 236 8.79 5.74 -20.37
C PHE A 236 7.42 5.24 -20.86
N SER A 237 7.39 4.06 -21.49
CA SER A 237 6.14 3.48 -21.99
C SER A 237 5.13 3.22 -20.87
N THR A 238 5.58 2.80 -19.69
CA THR A 238 4.72 2.61 -18.53
C THR A 238 4.08 3.92 -18.08
N TYR A 239 4.86 5.00 -17.95
CA TYR A 239 4.33 6.30 -17.54
C TYR A 239 3.44 6.94 -18.61
N MET A 240 3.79 6.79 -19.88
CA MET A 240 3.00 7.31 -21.00
C MET A 240 1.63 6.61 -21.08
N LEU A 241 1.61 5.28 -21.03
CA LEU A 241 0.36 4.50 -21.13
C LEU A 241 -0.45 4.51 -19.83
N GLY A 242 0.22 4.56 -18.68
CA GLY A 242 -0.43 4.62 -17.37
C GLY A 242 -1.12 5.94 -17.07
N ARG A 243 -0.84 7.00 -17.83
CA ARG A 243 -1.36 8.37 -17.63
C ARG A 243 -2.02 8.99 -18.87
N ALA A 244 -2.19 8.25 -19.96
CA ALA A 244 -3.00 8.70 -21.11
C ALA A 244 -4.50 8.91 -20.76
N ALA A 245 -4.90 8.66 -19.50
CA ALA A 245 -6.27 8.64 -18.99
C ALA A 245 -6.50 9.60 -17.81
N LEU A 246 -6.06 10.85 -17.94
CA LEU A 246 -6.46 11.94 -17.06
C LEU A 246 -6.99 13.10 -17.90
#